data_AF-A0A3L9I305-F1
#
_entry.id   AF-A0A3L9I305-F1
#
_cell.length_a   1.000
_cell.length_b   1.000
_cell.length_c   1.000
_cell.angle_alpha   90.00
_cell.angle_beta   90.00
_cell.angle_gamma   90.00
#
_symmetry.space_group_name_H-M   'P 1'
#
loop_
_entity.id
_entity.type
_entity.pdbx_description
1 polymer ?
#
loop_
_entity_poly.entity_id
_entity_poly.type
_entity_poly.pdbx_seq_one_letter_code
_entity_poly.pdbx_strand_id
1 'polypeptide(L)'
;GYGLLPMEVHSEQGCDVISRLKVRINEVYTALNMIDYGLDNLPGGPLMVEGFTYIPHRFALGFAEAPRGDDIHWSMTGDNQKLYRWRCRAATYANWPTLRYMLRGNTVSDAPLIIGSLDPCYSCTDRMTVVDVRKKKSKVVPYKELERYSIERKNSPLK
;
A
#
# COMPACT_ATOMS: atom_id res chain seq x y z
N GLY A 1 9.51 19.52 7.24
CA GLY A 1 8.51 18.51 6.83
C GLY A 1 7.87 18.92 5.51
N TYR A 2 6.97 18.11 4.94
CA TYR A 2 6.37 18.37 3.61
C TYR A 2 5.70 19.74 3.45
N GLY A 3 5.17 20.34 4.52
CA GLY A 3 4.58 21.70 4.48
C GLY A 3 5.57 22.85 4.24
N LEU A 4 6.87 22.58 4.18
CA LEU A 4 7.91 23.56 3.84
C LEU A 4 8.39 23.42 2.38
N LEU A 5 7.88 22.42 1.65
CA LEU A 5 8.26 22.17 0.26
C LEU A 5 7.21 22.80 -0.67
N PRO A 6 7.61 23.25 -1.87
CA PRO A 6 6.71 23.77 -2.89
C PRO A 6 5.92 22.62 -3.54
N MET A 7 4.97 22.04 -2.80
CA MET A 7 4.17 20.91 -3.24
C MET A 7 2.83 21.37 -3.80
N GLU A 8 2.57 21.00 -5.05
CA GLU A 8 1.26 21.17 -5.70
C GLU A 8 0.53 19.83 -5.76
N VAL A 9 -0.75 19.82 -5.36
CA VAL A 9 -1.61 18.63 -5.41
C VAL A 9 -2.37 18.60 -6.73
N HIS A 10 -2.19 17.51 -7.48
CA HIS A 10 -2.82 17.32 -8.78
C HIS A 10 -4.11 16.50 -8.65
N SER A 11 -5.14 16.89 -9.39
CA SER A 11 -6.40 16.13 -9.46
C SER A 11 -7.02 16.22 -10.84
N GLU A 12 -7.75 15.17 -11.22
CA GLU A 12 -8.40 15.04 -12.53
C GLU A 12 -9.83 14.55 -12.33
N GLN A 13 -10.75 14.96 -13.22
CA GLN A 13 -12.19 14.65 -13.09
C GLN A 13 -12.67 13.50 -13.97
N GLY A 14 -11.87 13.04 -14.94
CA GLY A 14 -12.30 12.05 -15.93
C GLY A 14 -12.54 10.64 -15.35
N CYS A 15 -12.09 10.35 -14.13
CA CYS A 15 -12.29 9.07 -13.43
C CYS A 15 -11.87 7.82 -14.22
N ASP A 16 -10.97 7.97 -15.20
CA ASP A 16 -10.53 6.93 -16.12
C ASP A 16 -9.02 6.66 -15.98
N VAL A 17 -8.51 5.72 -16.79
CA VAL A 17 -7.08 5.35 -16.77
C VAL A 17 -6.19 6.52 -17.18
N ILE A 18 -6.61 7.32 -18.17
CA ILE A 18 -5.82 8.46 -18.64
C ILE A 18 -5.76 9.59 -17.60
N SER A 19 -6.84 9.84 -16.87
CA SER A 19 -6.86 10.79 -15.75
C SER A 19 -5.87 10.38 -14.66
N ARG A 20 -5.86 9.09 -14.28
CA ARG A 20 -4.86 8.56 -13.33
C ARG A 20 -3.43 8.72 -13.84
N LEU A 21 -3.20 8.50 -15.14
CA LEU A 21 -1.89 8.68 -15.75
C LEU A 21 -1.43 10.15 -15.70
N LYS A 22 -2.31 11.10 -16.04
CA LYS A 22 -2.00 12.54 -15.99
C LYS A 22 -1.62 12.99 -14.58
N VAL A 23 -2.39 12.58 -13.56
CA VAL A 23 -2.05 12.87 -12.15
C VAL A 23 -0.65 12.37 -11.82
N ARG A 24 -0.32 11.11 -12.13
CA ARG A 24 1.03 10.56 -11.87
C ARG A 24 2.14 11.29 -12.62
N ILE A 25 1.92 11.68 -13.87
CA ILE A 25 2.89 12.47 -14.64
C ILE A 25 3.17 13.80 -13.94
N ASN A 26 2.13 14.49 -13.51
CA ASN A 26 2.28 15.78 -12.83
C ASN A 26 2.92 15.61 -11.43
N GLU A 27 2.58 14.56 -10.69
CA GLU A 27 3.22 14.21 -9.42
C GLU A 27 4.72 13.96 -9.57
N VAL A 28 5.16 13.34 -10.68
CA VAL A 28 6.59 13.17 -10.96
C VAL A 28 7.29 14.52 -11.11
N TYR A 29 6.71 15.45 -11.87
CA TYR A 29 7.30 16.79 -12.01
C TYR A 29 7.30 17.56 -10.69
N THR A 30 6.22 17.49 -9.91
CA THR A 30 6.18 18.07 -8.56
C THR A 30 7.26 17.46 -7.67
N ALA A 31 7.44 16.14 -7.69
CA ALA A 31 8.45 15.47 -6.88
C ALA A 31 9.87 15.91 -7.26
N LEU A 32 10.17 16.09 -8.55
CA LEU A 32 11.46 16.63 -9.00
C LEU A 32 11.68 18.05 -8.50
N ASN A 33 10.69 18.93 -8.63
CA ASN A 33 10.77 20.31 -8.11
C ASN A 33 10.98 20.34 -6.59
N MET A 34 10.32 19.44 -5.85
CA MET A 34 10.51 19.31 -4.41
C MET A 34 11.92 18.85 -4.04
N ILE A 35 12.52 17.96 -4.83
CA ILE A 35 13.90 17.50 -4.64
C ILE A 35 14.86 18.65 -4.88
N ASP A 36 14.72 19.36 -6.01
CA ASP A 36 15.60 20.50 -6.35
C ASP A 36 15.52 21.60 -5.27
N TYR A 37 14.32 21.99 -4.87
CA TYR A 37 14.14 22.94 -3.76
C TYR A 37 14.74 22.44 -2.44
N GLY A 38 14.57 21.14 -2.15
CA GLY A 38 15.10 20.53 -0.94
C GLY A 38 16.63 20.52 -0.90
N LEU A 39 17.30 20.36 -2.04
CA LEU A 39 18.76 20.41 -2.14
C LEU A 39 19.31 21.82 -1.86
N ASP A 40 18.62 22.86 -2.33
CA ASP A 40 19.05 24.26 -2.14
C ASP A 40 18.72 24.80 -0.74
N ASN A 41 17.68 24.26 -0.09
CA ASN A 41 17.11 24.82 1.15
C ASN A 41 17.16 23.85 2.35
N LEU A 42 18.06 22.87 2.31
CA LEU A 42 18.13 21.85 3.35
C LEU A 42 18.56 22.47 4.70
N PRO A 43 17.72 22.40 5.76
CA PRO A 43 18.12 22.90 7.06
C PRO A 43 19.20 22.00 7.66
N GLY A 44 20.20 22.60 8.30
CA GLY A 44 21.13 21.88 9.15
C GLY A 44 20.46 21.38 10.44
N GLY A 45 21.09 20.41 11.11
CA GLY A 45 20.61 19.89 12.39
C GLY A 45 21.02 18.44 12.62
N PRO A 46 20.70 17.89 13.80
CA PRO A 46 20.89 16.47 14.08
C PRO A 46 19.97 15.63 13.19
N LEU A 47 20.53 14.62 12.52
CA LEU A 47 19.80 13.71 11.64
C LEU A 47 19.07 12.59 12.39
N MET A 48 19.53 12.28 13.61
CA MET A 48 19.02 11.19 14.42
C MET A 48 18.83 11.67 15.85
N VAL A 49 17.71 11.28 16.44
CA VAL A 49 17.46 11.43 17.87
C VAL A 49 17.73 10.07 18.49
N GLU A 50 18.76 9.99 19.34
CA GLU A 50 19.08 8.78 20.11
C GLU A 50 18.41 8.82 21.48
N GLY A 51 18.13 7.62 22.03
CA GLY A 51 17.61 7.49 23.39
C GLY A 51 16.16 7.94 23.54
N PHE A 52 15.22 7.16 23.00
CA PHE A 52 13.80 7.35 23.29
C PHE A 52 13.32 6.40 24.39
N THR A 53 12.48 6.89 25.28
CA THR A 53 11.73 6.04 26.22
C THR A 53 10.42 5.62 25.57
N TYR A 54 10.01 4.38 25.79
CA TYR A 54 8.72 3.88 25.33
C TYR A 54 7.96 3.25 26.49
N ILE A 55 6.63 3.32 26.40
CA ILE A 55 5.73 2.65 27.34
C ILE A 55 5.27 1.35 26.65
N PRO A 56 5.50 0.17 27.26
CA PRO A 56 5.00 -1.09 26.72
C PRO A 56 3.47 -1.09 26.57
N HIS A 57 2.97 -1.89 25.62
CA HIS A 57 1.54 -2.07 25.34
C HIS A 57 0.78 -0.78 25.00
N ARG A 58 1.49 0.23 24.48
CA ARG A 58 0.86 1.39 23.83
C ARG A 58 0.83 1.15 22.33
N PHE A 59 -0.29 1.53 21.70
CA PHE A 59 -0.43 1.48 20.26
C PHE A 59 -0.30 2.90 19.67
N ALA A 60 0.17 2.96 18.44
CA ALA A 60 0.19 4.15 17.62
C ALA A 60 -0.25 3.82 16.20
N LEU A 61 -0.73 4.84 15.50
CA LEU A 61 -1.05 4.80 14.08
C LEU A 61 -0.13 5.77 13.35
N GLY A 62 0.60 5.27 12.35
CA GLY A 62 1.35 6.07 11.39
C GLY A 62 0.59 6.11 10.06
N PHE A 63 0.50 7.29 9.47
CA PHE A 63 -0.12 7.52 8.17
C PHE A 63 0.91 8.17 7.26
N ALA A 64 1.00 7.70 6.02
CA ALA A 64 1.81 8.31 4.98
C ALA A 64 1.10 8.20 3.63
N GLU A 65 1.27 9.21 2.78
CA GLU A 65 0.85 9.13 1.39
C GLU A 65 1.95 8.45 0.59
N ALA A 66 1.74 7.17 0.26
CA ALA A 66 2.62 6.45 -0.64
C ALA A 66 2.24 6.77 -2.10
N PRO A 67 3.10 6.50 -3.10
CA PRO A 67 2.79 6.75 -4.52
C PRO A 67 1.57 6.00 -5.08
N ARG A 68 0.96 5.11 -4.28
CA ARG A 68 -0.22 4.31 -4.64
C ARG A 68 -1.47 4.71 -3.83
N GLY A 69 -1.35 5.70 -2.95
CA GLY A 69 -2.37 6.13 -2.00
C GLY A 69 -1.96 5.93 -0.54
N ASP A 70 -2.95 5.85 0.33
CA ASP A 70 -2.80 5.83 1.78
C ASP A 70 -2.15 4.53 2.32
N ASP A 71 -0.99 4.69 2.96
CA ASP A 71 -0.30 3.65 3.72
C ASP A 71 -0.44 3.89 5.22
N ILE A 72 -0.98 2.88 5.91
CA ILE A 72 -1.33 2.97 7.33
C ILE A 72 -0.62 1.86 8.09
N HIS A 73 0.09 2.26 9.14
CA HIS A 73 0.81 1.36 10.02
C HIS A 73 0.22 1.45 11.41
N TRP A 74 -0.38 0.35 11.87
CA TRP A 74 -0.74 0.17 13.26
C TRP A 74 0.35 -0.63 13.95
N SER A 75 0.93 -0.09 15.00
CA SER A 75 1.99 -0.76 15.77
C SER A 75 1.73 -0.64 17.25
N MET A 76 2.00 -1.73 17.98
CA MET A 76 1.92 -1.77 19.43
C MET A 76 3.24 -2.27 20.00
N THR A 77 3.83 -1.49 20.89
CA THR A 77 5.04 -1.86 21.62
C THR A 77 4.73 -3.02 22.57
N GLY A 78 5.66 -3.95 22.71
CA GLY A 78 5.66 -4.99 23.73
C GLY A 78 6.80 -4.79 24.72
N ASP A 79 7.02 -5.79 25.56
CA ASP A 79 8.13 -5.76 26.50
C ASP A 79 9.47 -6.06 25.82
N ASN A 80 10.55 -5.62 26.44
CA ASN A 80 11.93 -5.93 26.05
C ASN A 80 12.28 -5.50 24.60
N GLN A 81 11.86 -4.29 24.22
CA GLN A 81 12.12 -3.65 22.91
C GLN A 81 11.57 -4.44 21.70
N LYS A 82 10.54 -5.28 21.93
CA LYS A 82 9.86 -6.00 20.86
C LYS A 82 8.55 -5.33 20.49
N LEU A 83 8.14 -5.48 19.24
CA LEU A 83 6.77 -5.17 18.82
C LEU A 83 5.85 -6.30 19.30
N TYR A 84 4.82 -5.95 20.07
CA TYR A 84 3.77 -6.90 20.44
C TYR A 84 3.00 -7.32 19.19
N ARG A 85 2.60 -6.34 18.36
CA ARG A 85 1.95 -6.58 17.08
C ARG A 85 2.13 -5.37 16.17
N TRP A 86 2.30 -5.66 14.88
CA TRP A 86 2.32 -4.67 13.81
C TRP A 86 1.39 -5.10 12.69
N ARG A 87 0.66 -4.15 12.14
CA ARG A 87 -0.21 -4.33 10.99
C ARG A 87 -0.03 -3.15 10.04
N CYS A 88 0.56 -3.40 8.89
CA CYS A 88 0.54 -2.47 7.77
C CYS A 88 -0.71 -2.70 6.89
N ARG A 89 -1.20 -1.62 6.29
CA ARG A 89 -2.28 -1.60 5.32
C ARG A 89 -1.86 -0.69 4.17
N ALA A 90 -1.13 -1.28 3.22
CA ALA A 90 -0.75 -0.61 1.99
C ALA A 90 -1.99 -0.22 1.17
N ALA A 91 -1.90 0.88 0.42
CA ALA A 91 -2.97 1.39 -0.44
C ALA A 91 -3.55 0.35 -1.41
N THR A 92 -2.68 -0.50 -1.98
CA THR A 92 -3.11 -1.58 -2.90
C THR A 92 -4.15 -2.51 -2.27
N TYR A 93 -4.10 -2.75 -0.96
CA TYR A 93 -5.07 -3.62 -0.28
C TYR A 93 -6.50 -3.07 -0.37
N ALA A 94 -6.66 -1.75 -0.29
CA ALA A 94 -7.95 -1.07 -0.45
C ALA A 94 -8.37 -0.93 -1.92
N ASN A 95 -7.40 -0.77 -2.84
CA ASN A 95 -7.65 -0.63 -4.26
C ASN A 95 -7.98 -1.96 -4.96
N TRP A 96 -7.53 -3.10 -4.44
CA TRP A 96 -7.72 -4.39 -5.10
C TRP A 96 -9.20 -4.83 -5.26
N PRO A 97 -10.07 -4.69 -4.25
CA PRO A 97 -11.48 -5.07 -4.38
C PRO A 97 -12.26 -4.25 -5.41
N THR A 98 -11.82 -3.03 -5.75
CA THR A 98 -12.51 -2.16 -6.71
C THR A 98 -12.30 -2.61 -8.15
N LEU A 99 -11.20 -3.34 -8.42
CA LEU A 99 -10.86 -3.86 -9.75
C LEU A 99 -11.98 -4.70 -10.37
N ARG A 100 -12.71 -5.47 -9.55
CA ARG A 100 -13.86 -6.29 -10.01
C ARG A 100 -15.00 -5.47 -10.63
N TYR A 101 -15.09 -4.18 -10.29
CA TYR A 101 -16.07 -3.25 -10.84
C TYR A 101 -15.47 -2.52 -12.05
N MET A 102 -14.21 -2.12 -11.97
CA MET A 102 -13.50 -1.44 -13.05
C MET A 102 -13.37 -2.31 -14.31
N LEU A 103 -13.27 -3.64 -14.16
CA LEU A 103 -13.20 -4.57 -15.30
C LEU A 103 -14.55 -4.84 -15.98
N ARG A 104 -15.68 -4.47 -15.35
CA ARG A 104 -17.01 -4.77 -15.91
C ARG A 104 -17.31 -3.86 -17.11
N GLY A 105 -17.81 -4.46 -18.19
CA GLY A 105 -18.17 -3.74 -19.41
C GLY A 105 -17.00 -3.42 -20.34
N ASN A 106 -15.77 -3.78 -19.95
CA ASN A 106 -14.57 -3.60 -20.77
C ASN A 106 -14.18 -4.89 -21.50
N THR A 107 -13.32 -4.78 -22.51
CA THR A 107 -12.80 -5.93 -23.24
C THR A 107 -11.65 -6.60 -22.48
N VAL A 108 -11.32 -7.84 -22.85
CA VAL A 108 -10.17 -8.56 -22.27
C VAL A 108 -8.86 -7.79 -22.52
N SER A 109 -8.74 -7.11 -23.65
CA SER A 109 -7.59 -6.30 -24.03
C SER A 109 -7.37 -5.09 -23.12
N ASP A 110 -8.43 -4.59 -22.46
CA ASP A 110 -8.35 -3.44 -21.55
C ASP A 110 -7.90 -3.83 -20.15
N ALA A 111 -7.97 -5.12 -19.80
CA ALA A 111 -7.65 -5.60 -18.46
C ALA A 111 -6.22 -5.22 -18.01
N PRO A 112 -5.15 -5.36 -18.83
CA PRO A 112 -3.81 -4.94 -18.44
C PRO A 112 -3.69 -3.44 -18.17
N LEU A 113 -4.39 -2.60 -18.95
CA LEU A 113 -4.37 -1.13 -18.76
C LEU A 113 -5.08 -0.73 -17.46
N ILE A 114 -6.24 -1.32 -17.20
CA ILE A 114 -7.03 -1.07 -15.99
C ILE A 114 -6.23 -1.51 -14.76
N ILE A 115 -5.68 -2.72 -14.77
CA ILE A 115 -4.87 -3.27 -13.67
C ILE A 115 -3.61 -2.42 -13.49
N GLY A 116 -2.87 -2.15 -14.56
CA GLY A 116 -1.63 -1.37 -14.52
C GLY A 116 -1.82 0.04 -14.00
N SER A 117 -2.96 0.67 -14.28
CA SER A 117 -3.26 2.04 -13.79
C SER A 117 -3.36 2.16 -12.26
N LEU A 118 -3.67 1.06 -11.57
CA LEU A 118 -3.66 1.01 -10.10
C LEU A 118 -2.26 0.77 -9.52
N ASP A 119 -1.30 0.34 -10.35
CA ASP A 119 0.06 -0.04 -9.93
C ASP A 119 0.04 -1.03 -8.74
N PRO A 120 -0.53 -2.24 -8.92
CA PRO A 120 -0.75 -3.15 -7.80
C PRO A 120 0.56 -3.77 -7.32
N CYS A 121 0.85 -3.58 -6.03
CA CYS A 121 1.85 -4.34 -5.31
C CYS A 121 1.29 -5.69 -4.85
N TYR A 122 1.64 -6.78 -5.53
CA TYR A 122 1.20 -8.14 -5.15
C TYR A 122 1.74 -8.57 -3.78
N SER A 123 2.99 -8.22 -3.45
CA SER A 123 3.61 -8.53 -2.15
C SER A 123 2.85 -7.91 -0.98
N CYS A 124 2.21 -6.77 -1.20
CA CYS A 124 1.40 -6.07 -0.21
C CYS A 124 0.08 -6.83 0.10
N THR A 125 -0.36 -7.70 -0.83
CA THR A 125 -1.62 -8.44 -0.78
C THR A 125 -1.47 -9.94 -0.50
N ASP A 126 -0.24 -10.44 -0.37
CA ASP A 126 0.08 -11.88 -0.29
C ASP A 126 -0.39 -12.58 1.01
N ARG A 127 -1.07 -11.85 1.90
CA ARG A 127 -1.63 -12.39 3.15
C ARG A 127 -3.08 -12.81 2.95
N MET A 128 -3.27 -14.02 2.43
CA MET A 128 -4.60 -14.56 2.10
C MET A 128 -5.26 -15.27 3.30
N THR A 129 -6.49 -14.87 3.62
CA THR A 129 -7.38 -15.61 4.51
C THR A 129 -8.61 -16.04 3.72
N VAL A 130 -8.86 -17.34 3.62
CA VAL A 130 -10.06 -17.90 2.99
C VAL A 130 -11.15 -17.93 4.04
N VAL A 131 -12.28 -17.29 3.75
CA VAL A 131 -13.47 -17.27 4.63
C VAL A 131 -14.61 -17.98 3.93
N ASP A 132 -15.00 -19.15 4.42
CA ASP A 132 -16.20 -19.86 3.99
C ASP A 132 -17.39 -19.33 4.80
N VAL A 133 -18.18 -18.45 4.16
CA VAL A 133 -19.34 -17.79 4.76
C VAL A 133 -20.43 -18.81 5.14
N ARG A 134 -20.60 -19.87 4.35
CA ARG A 134 -21.63 -20.90 4.60
C ARG A 134 -21.25 -21.76 5.79
N LYS A 135 -19.98 -22.16 5.89
CA LYS A 135 -19.46 -22.99 6.99
C LYS A 135 -19.02 -22.17 8.21
N LYS A 136 -19.05 -20.82 8.14
CA LYS A 136 -18.54 -19.89 9.16
C LYS A 136 -17.10 -20.22 9.60
N LYS A 137 -16.24 -20.64 8.66
CA LYS A 137 -14.84 -20.98 8.93
C LYS A 137 -13.91 -20.00 8.22
N SER A 138 -12.82 -19.62 8.89
CA SER A 138 -11.72 -18.88 8.27
C SER A 138 -10.43 -19.68 8.39
N LYS A 139 -9.66 -19.75 7.30
CA LYS A 139 -8.34 -20.40 7.24
C LYS A 139 -7.34 -19.40 6.67
N VAL A 140 -6.29 -19.10 7.42
CA VAL A 140 -5.13 -18.36 6.89
C VAL A 140 -4.33 -19.35 6.05
N VAL A 141 -4.07 -19.01 4.79
CA VAL A 141 -3.30 -19.86 3.88
C VAL A 141 -1.83 -19.43 3.96
N PRO A 142 -0.92 -20.30 4.41
CA PRO A 142 0.51 -19.98 4.42
C PRO A 142 1.06 -19.86 3.00
N TYR A 143 2.05 -18.99 2.80
CA TYR A 143 2.74 -18.80 1.51
C TYR A 143 3.19 -20.13 0.88
N LYS A 144 3.80 -21.03 1.66
CA LYS A 144 4.25 -22.35 1.19
C LYS A 144 3.12 -23.21 0.60
N GLU A 145 1.90 -23.07 1.10
CA GLU A 145 0.75 -23.83 0.61
C GLU A 145 0.27 -23.30 -0.76
N LEU A 146 0.35 -21.98 -0.96
CA LEU A 146 0.08 -21.32 -2.25
C LEU A 146 1.17 -21.63 -3.29
N GLU A 147 2.43 -21.61 -2.88
CA GLU A 147 3.58 -21.98 -3.72
C GLU A 147 3.46 -23.42 -4.22
N ARG A 148 3.24 -24.38 -3.30
CA ARG A 148 3.00 -25.79 -3.65
C ARG A 148 1.86 -25.92 -4.65
N TYR A 149 0.72 -25.27 -4.41
CA TYR A 149 -0.43 -25.35 -5.31
C TYR A 149 -0.16 -24.77 -6.70
N SER A 150 0.62 -23.68 -6.78
CA SER A 150 0.96 -23.05 -8.06
C SER A 150 1.80 -23.97 -8.96
N ILE A 151 2.65 -24.80 -8.35
CA ILE A 151 3.48 -25.79 -9.03
C ILE A 151 2.67 -27.06 -9.36
N GLU A 152 2.03 -27.66 -8.35
CA GLU A 152 1.42 -28.99 -8.49
C GLU A 152 0.01 -28.95 -9.10
N ARG A 153 -0.70 -27.83 -8.99
CA ARG A 153 -2.12 -27.63 -9.36
C ARG A 153 -3.09 -28.67 -8.79
N LYS A 154 -2.69 -29.40 -7.75
CA LYS A 154 -3.47 -30.43 -7.02
C LYS A 154 -3.78 -29.95 -5.61
N ASN A 155 -4.87 -30.47 -5.02
CA ASN A 155 -5.26 -30.21 -3.62
C ASN A 155 -5.32 -28.71 -3.27
N SER A 156 -6.20 -27.99 -3.96
CA SER A 156 -6.34 -26.54 -3.78
C SER A 156 -6.55 -26.17 -2.32
N PRO A 157 -5.75 -25.24 -1.76
CA PRO A 157 -5.91 -24.76 -0.39
C PRO A 157 -7.16 -23.88 -0.19
N LEU A 158 -7.88 -23.59 -1.29
CA LEU A 158 -9.06 -22.73 -1.35
C LEU A 158 -10.39 -23.50 -1.29
N LYS A 159 -10.36 -24.84 -1.26
CA LYS A 159 -11.54 -25.71 -1.16
C LYS A 159 -11.95 -26.02 0.28
#